data_AF-A0AB37XBC3-F1
#
_entry.id   AF-A0AB37XBC3-F1
#
_cell.length_a   1.000
_cell.length_b   1.000
_cell.length_c   1.000
_cell.angle_alpha   90.00
_cell.angle_beta   90.00
_cell.angle_gamma   90.00
#
_symmetry.space_group_name_H-M   'P 1'
#
loop_
_entity.id
_entity.type
_entity.pdbx_description
1 polymer ?
#
loop_
_entity_poly.entity_id
_entity_poly.type
_entity_poly.pdbx_seq_one_letter_code
_entity_poly.pdbx_strand_id
1 'polypeptide(L)'
;MTKHHAARILIGAGAAFGLVLGATGAANAAPSNPIKTQGGYAQWNADPSGSIPGDSIRACDNTADGWGIEAWLDINRDGTIDRIASTRGHNAPYCTSWKSGNIPEGTPVTVYAVTVNGGIVLEKGGALWSKA
;
A
#
# COMPACT_ATOMS: atom_id res chain seq x y z
N MET A 1 -31.32 64.22 -29.60
CA MET A 1 -32.45 63.39 -29.13
C MET A 1 -31.96 61.96 -28.97
N THR A 2 -31.68 61.53 -27.75
CA THR A 2 -31.32 60.14 -27.45
C THR A 2 -31.99 59.78 -26.13
N LYS A 3 -32.65 58.62 -26.15
CA LYS A 3 -33.78 58.22 -25.33
C LYS A 3 -33.33 57.77 -23.93
N HIS A 4 -34.13 58.11 -22.93
CA HIS A 4 -34.08 57.50 -21.59
C HIS A 4 -34.47 56.02 -21.68
N HIS A 5 -33.66 55.15 -21.08
CA HIS A 5 -34.11 53.83 -20.65
C HIS A 5 -33.73 53.62 -19.18
N ALA A 6 -34.78 53.42 -18.38
CA ALA A 6 -34.77 53.08 -16.97
C ALA A 6 -34.53 51.57 -16.78
N ALA A 7 -33.97 51.18 -15.63
CA ALA A 7 -34.37 50.03 -14.79
C ALA A 7 -33.31 49.82 -13.70
N ARG A 8 -33.62 50.16 -12.44
CA ARG A 8 -34.27 49.33 -11.40
C ARG A 8 -33.32 48.30 -10.77
N ILE A 9 -33.01 48.62 -9.52
CA ILE A 9 -32.35 47.84 -8.46
C ILE A 9 -32.97 46.44 -8.35
N LEU A 10 -32.14 45.40 -8.24
CA LEU A 10 -32.53 44.13 -7.65
C LEU A 10 -31.49 43.67 -6.63
N ILE A 11 -32.05 43.31 -5.49
CA ILE A 11 -31.47 42.92 -4.20
C ILE A 11 -30.68 41.61 -4.37
N GLY A 12 -29.41 41.60 -3.96
CA GLY A 12 -28.62 40.38 -3.83
C GLY A 12 -29.05 39.60 -2.59
N ALA A 13 -29.91 38.60 -2.76
CA ALA A 13 -30.16 37.60 -1.72
C ALA A 13 -29.09 36.51 -1.81
N GLY A 14 -28.13 36.56 -0.88
CA GLY A 14 -27.13 35.52 -0.70
C GLY A 14 -27.75 34.22 -0.22
N ALA A 15 -27.66 33.17 -1.03
CA ALA A 15 -27.83 31.79 -0.57
C ALA A 15 -26.44 31.14 -0.58
N ALA A 16 -25.73 31.24 0.54
CA ALA A 16 -24.56 30.43 0.77
C ALA A 16 -25.03 28.98 0.98
N PHE A 17 -24.98 28.16 -0.07
CA PHE A 17 -25.02 26.71 0.09
C PHE A 17 -23.68 26.29 0.72
N GLY A 18 -23.67 26.17 2.04
CA GLY A 18 -22.56 25.57 2.77
C GLY A 18 -22.40 24.12 2.32
N LEU A 19 -21.31 23.83 1.61
CA LEU A 19 -20.90 22.47 1.31
C LEU A 19 -20.45 21.82 2.63
N VAL A 20 -21.36 21.09 3.27
CA VAL A 20 -20.99 20.16 4.33
C VAL A 20 -20.29 18.98 3.65
N LEU A 21 -18.95 19.01 3.64
CA LEU A 21 -18.14 17.83 3.38
C LEU A 21 -18.31 16.91 4.60
N GLY A 22 -19.31 16.03 4.55
CA GLY A 22 -19.37 14.88 5.44
C GLY A 22 -18.12 14.05 5.19
N ALA A 23 -17.16 14.07 6.11
CA ALA A 23 -16.10 13.09 6.16
C ALA A 23 -16.72 11.73 6.51
N THR A 24 -17.21 11.01 5.51
CA THR A 24 -17.74 9.67 5.70
C THR A 24 -16.59 8.68 5.85
N GLY A 25 -16.40 8.19 7.08
CA GLY A 25 -15.87 6.86 7.37
C GLY A 25 -14.35 6.70 7.27
N ALA A 26 -13.78 5.99 8.23
CA ALA A 26 -12.44 5.44 8.11
C ALA A 26 -12.33 4.66 6.79
N ALA A 27 -11.46 5.11 5.89
CA ALA A 27 -10.97 4.25 4.84
C ALA A 27 -10.24 3.10 5.55
N ASN A 28 -10.85 1.92 5.61
CA ASN A 28 -10.12 0.72 5.99
C ASN A 28 -9.09 0.54 4.88
N ALA A 29 -7.81 0.85 5.13
CA ALA A 29 -6.79 0.68 4.12
C ALA A 29 -6.71 -0.81 3.80
N ALA A 30 -6.98 -1.21 2.56
CA ALA A 30 -6.73 -2.59 2.17
C ALA A 30 -5.21 -2.79 2.00
N PRO A 31 -4.71 -4.03 2.14
CA PRO A 31 -3.35 -4.33 1.74
C PRO A 31 -3.09 -3.89 0.30
N SER A 32 -1.83 -3.56 0.02
CA SER A 32 -1.38 -3.18 -1.30
C SER A 32 -1.75 -4.23 -2.35
N ASN A 33 -1.87 -3.76 -3.59
CA ASN A 33 -1.86 -4.66 -4.73
C ASN A 33 -0.61 -5.57 -4.66
N PRO A 34 -0.72 -6.85 -5.03
CA PRO A 34 0.40 -7.79 -5.01
C PRO A 34 1.62 -7.30 -5.80
N ILE A 35 2.78 -7.26 -5.15
CA ILE A 35 4.07 -6.96 -5.77
C ILE A 35 4.58 -8.26 -6.37
N LYS A 36 4.56 -8.39 -7.69
CA LYS A 36 4.84 -9.67 -8.37
C LYS A 36 6.34 -9.93 -8.49
N THR A 37 6.70 -11.21 -8.44
CA THR A 37 8.00 -11.76 -8.84
C THR A 37 7.76 -13.10 -9.53
N GLN A 38 8.81 -13.74 -10.02
CA GLN A 38 8.71 -15.11 -10.56
C GLN A 38 8.21 -16.07 -9.46
N GLY A 39 7.14 -16.80 -9.76
CA GLY A 39 6.56 -17.83 -8.90
C GLY A 39 5.61 -17.34 -7.79
N GLY A 40 5.58 -16.04 -7.50
CA GLY A 40 4.71 -15.53 -6.45
C GLY A 40 4.72 -14.02 -6.29
N TYR A 41 4.48 -13.57 -5.06
CA TYR A 41 4.33 -12.15 -4.77
C TYR A 41 4.57 -11.78 -3.29
N ALA A 42 4.85 -10.51 -3.05
CA ALA A 42 4.84 -9.87 -1.74
C ALA A 42 3.62 -8.94 -1.60
N GLN A 43 3.23 -8.65 -0.36
CA GLN A 43 2.24 -7.62 -0.05
C GLN A 43 2.69 -6.79 1.14
N TRP A 44 2.24 -5.54 1.14
CA TRP A 44 2.41 -4.54 2.19
C TRP A 44 1.04 -4.14 2.74
N ASN A 45 0.94 -3.90 4.04
CA ASN A 45 -0.24 -3.31 4.65
C ASN A 45 0.22 -2.22 5.62
N ALA A 46 -0.04 -0.95 5.27
CA ALA A 46 0.33 0.21 6.08
C ALA A 46 -0.57 0.29 7.31
N ASP A 47 -1.87 0.52 7.12
CA ASP A 47 -2.82 0.57 8.23
C ASP A 47 -3.48 -0.77 8.51
N PRO A 48 -3.84 -1.08 9.76
CA PRO A 48 -4.62 -2.27 10.09
C PRO A 48 -5.94 -2.36 9.30
N SER A 49 -6.29 -3.57 8.88
CA SER A 49 -7.46 -3.82 8.04
C SER A 49 -8.10 -5.17 8.37
N GLY A 50 -9.25 -5.13 9.05
CA GLY A 50 -9.85 -6.35 9.59
C GLY A 50 -8.89 -7.07 10.55
N SER A 51 -8.52 -8.31 10.23
CA SER A 51 -7.55 -9.10 11.00
C SER A 51 -6.09 -8.94 10.53
N ILE A 52 -5.85 -8.11 9.51
CA ILE A 52 -4.52 -7.87 8.97
C ILE A 52 -3.87 -6.74 9.77
N PRO A 53 -2.70 -6.97 10.40
CA PRO A 53 -2.02 -5.91 11.14
C PRO A 53 -1.51 -4.83 10.19
N GLY A 54 -1.44 -3.60 10.69
CA GLY A 54 -0.70 -2.53 10.04
C GLY A 54 0.81 -2.80 10.11
N ASP A 55 1.55 -1.95 9.42
CA ASP A 55 2.99 -2.03 9.25
C ASP A 55 3.46 -3.45 9.02
N SER A 56 2.90 -4.14 8.04
CA SER A 56 3.14 -5.56 7.89
C SER A 56 3.37 -6.00 6.45
N ILE A 57 4.19 -7.04 6.32
CA ILE A 57 4.46 -7.70 5.05
C ILE A 57 4.09 -9.17 5.09
N ARG A 58 3.76 -9.73 3.94
CA ARG A 58 3.70 -11.18 3.73
C ARG A 58 4.26 -11.57 2.38
N ALA A 59 4.74 -12.80 2.29
CA ALA A 59 5.14 -13.44 1.04
C ALA A 59 4.16 -14.57 0.70
N CYS A 60 3.87 -14.73 -0.58
CA CYS A 60 3.04 -15.79 -1.11
C CYS A 60 3.71 -16.44 -2.30
N ASP A 61 3.93 -17.73 -2.19
CA ASP A 61 4.44 -18.62 -3.20
C ASP A 61 3.29 -19.41 -3.82
N ASN A 62 3.12 -19.27 -5.13
CA ASN A 62 2.00 -19.86 -5.85
C ASN A 62 2.40 -21.05 -6.71
N THR A 63 3.70 -21.27 -6.94
CA THR A 63 4.19 -22.23 -7.95
C THR A 63 5.11 -23.27 -7.34
N ALA A 64 4.82 -24.55 -7.58
CA ALA A 64 5.68 -25.65 -7.14
C ALA A 64 6.88 -25.84 -8.08
N ASP A 65 7.75 -24.84 -8.17
CA ASP A 65 8.96 -24.82 -9.01
C ASP A 65 10.25 -25.08 -8.22
N GLY A 66 10.13 -25.33 -6.91
CA GLY A 66 11.25 -25.55 -6.00
C GLY A 66 11.93 -24.27 -5.52
N TRP A 67 11.41 -23.10 -5.89
CA TRP A 67 11.81 -21.81 -5.34
C TRP A 67 10.88 -21.41 -4.19
N GLY A 68 11.30 -20.42 -3.43
CA GLY A 68 10.49 -19.73 -2.44
C GLY A 68 10.41 -18.24 -2.76
N ILE A 69 9.56 -17.53 -2.02
CA ILE A 69 9.30 -16.12 -2.16
C ILE A 69 9.59 -15.42 -0.84
N GLU A 70 10.23 -14.26 -0.93
CA GLU A 70 10.44 -13.37 0.20
C GLU A 70 9.83 -12.00 -0.07
N ALA A 71 9.24 -11.43 0.97
CA ALA A 71 8.89 -10.02 1.05
C ALA A 71 9.97 -9.34 1.88
N TRP A 72 10.66 -8.37 1.28
CA TRP A 72 11.70 -7.59 1.97
C TRP A 72 11.20 -6.17 2.17
N LEU A 73 11.24 -5.68 3.40
CA LEU A 73 10.88 -4.31 3.77
C LEU A 73 12.15 -3.57 4.17
N ASP A 74 12.36 -2.44 3.50
CA ASP A 74 13.39 -1.43 3.78
C ASP A 74 12.68 -0.18 4.34
N ILE A 75 12.90 0.08 5.62
CA ILE A 75 12.36 1.19 6.38
C ILE A 75 13.33 2.35 6.25
N ASN A 76 12.81 3.56 6.00
CA ASN A 76 13.58 4.76 5.64
C ASN A 76 14.16 4.74 4.22
N ARG A 77 14.10 3.62 3.49
CA ARG A 77 14.64 3.47 2.13
C ARG A 77 16.15 3.71 2.09
N ASP A 78 16.86 3.21 3.10
CA ASP A 78 18.30 3.40 3.25
C ASP A 78 19.12 2.26 2.62
N GLY A 79 18.45 1.26 2.05
CA GLY A 79 19.05 0.09 1.42
C GLY A 79 19.26 -1.09 2.37
N THR A 80 19.01 -0.91 3.67
CA THR A 80 19.03 -1.97 4.68
C THR A 80 17.67 -2.67 4.70
N ILE A 81 17.68 -4.01 4.75
CA ILE A 81 16.43 -4.76 4.85
C ILE A 81 16.14 -5.03 6.33
N ASP A 82 15.16 -4.31 6.87
CA ASP A 82 14.77 -4.39 8.29
C ASP A 82 13.87 -5.59 8.58
N ARG A 83 13.07 -6.02 7.61
CA ARG A 83 12.12 -7.11 7.82
C ARG A 83 11.96 -7.99 6.59
N ILE A 84 12.02 -9.30 6.84
CA ILE A 84 11.82 -10.35 5.84
C ILE A 84 10.71 -11.30 6.29
N ALA A 85 9.72 -11.53 5.41
CA ALA A 85 8.81 -12.68 5.49
C ALA A 85 9.18 -13.66 4.37
N SER A 86 9.32 -14.94 4.67
CA SER A 86 9.90 -15.94 3.76
C SER A 86 9.04 -17.20 3.69
N THR A 87 8.84 -17.73 2.48
CA THR A 87 8.23 -19.05 2.27
C THR A 87 9.25 -20.19 2.21
N ARG A 88 10.55 -19.92 2.39
CA ARG A 88 11.59 -20.95 2.39
C ARG A 88 11.24 -22.08 3.37
N GLY A 89 11.39 -23.32 2.90
CA GLY A 89 11.08 -24.51 3.69
C GLY A 89 9.60 -24.93 3.67
N HIS A 90 8.74 -24.20 2.94
CA HIS A 90 7.34 -24.58 2.72
C HIS A 90 7.11 -24.97 1.26
N ASN A 91 6.23 -25.95 1.03
CA ASN A 91 5.80 -26.32 -0.32
C ASN A 91 4.75 -25.33 -0.83
N ALA A 92 4.88 -24.90 -2.09
CA ALA A 92 3.84 -24.12 -2.75
C ALA A 92 2.57 -24.97 -3.02
N PRO A 93 1.37 -24.36 -3.01
CA PRO A 93 1.10 -22.96 -2.71
C PRO A 93 1.15 -22.67 -1.20
N TYR A 94 1.79 -21.57 -0.82
CA TYR A 94 1.90 -21.16 0.59
C TYR A 94 2.04 -19.64 0.72
N CYS A 95 1.26 -19.05 1.63
CA CYS A 95 1.46 -17.68 2.08
C CYS A 95 1.92 -17.68 3.54
N THR A 96 2.87 -16.83 3.88
CA THR A 96 3.25 -16.59 5.27
C THR A 96 2.10 -15.94 6.04
N SER A 97 2.12 -16.06 7.37
CA SER A 97 1.43 -15.09 8.21
C SER A 97 1.97 -13.68 7.96
N TRP A 98 1.19 -12.66 8.30
CA TRP A 98 1.66 -11.27 8.25
C TRP A 98 2.75 -11.06 9.31
N LYS A 99 3.89 -10.53 8.88
CA LYS A 99 4.99 -10.13 9.77
C LYS A 99 4.90 -8.62 9.99
N SER A 100 4.41 -8.24 11.16
CA SER A 100 4.19 -6.86 11.56
C SER A 100 5.29 -6.33 12.48
N GLY A 101 5.21 -5.03 12.76
CA GLY A 101 5.97 -4.33 13.80
C GLY A 101 5.80 -2.84 13.62
N ASN A 102 5.81 -2.08 14.70
CA ASN A 102 5.46 -0.66 14.69
C ASN A 102 6.49 0.18 13.91
N ILE A 103 6.03 0.99 12.96
CA ILE A 103 6.85 1.94 12.22
C ILE A 103 6.29 3.35 12.48
N PRO A 104 7.13 4.37 12.72
CA PRO A 104 6.61 5.72 12.90
C PRO A 104 5.80 6.17 11.67
N GLU A 105 4.62 6.71 11.91
CA GLU A 105 3.71 7.23 10.87
C GLU A 105 4.41 8.17 9.88
N GLY A 106 4.14 7.98 8.59
CA GLY A 106 4.72 8.74 7.50
C GLY A 106 6.15 8.34 7.11
N THR A 107 6.76 7.38 7.81
CA THR A 107 8.10 6.87 7.47
C THR A 107 8.10 6.26 6.07
N PRO A 108 9.00 6.68 5.17
CA PRO A 108 9.07 6.12 3.84
C PRO A 108 9.55 4.67 3.90
N VAL A 109 8.88 3.78 3.16
CA VAL A 109 9.27 2.37 3.06
C VAL A 109 9.39 1.94 1.61
N THR A 110 10.23 0.93 1.37
CA THR A 110 10.24 0.16 0.12
C THR A 110 9.99 -1.31 0.42
N VAL A 111 9.06 -1.93 -0.31
CA VAL A 111 8.81 -3.37 -0.22
C VAL A 111 9.19 -4.03 -1.53
N TYR A 112 9.97 -5.11 -1.45
CA TYR A 112 10.40 -5.90 -2.60
C TYR A 112 9.77 -7.30 -2.56
N ALA A 113 9.42 -7.82 -3.73
CA ALA A 113 9.15 -9.23 -3.93
C ALA A 113 10.39 -9.91 -4.52
N VAL A 114 10.84 -10.98 -3.89
CA VAL A 114 12.12 -11.62 -4.22
C VAL A 114 11.91 -13.13 -4.35
N THR A 115 12.40 -13.71 -5.44
CA THR A 115 12.40 -15.16 -5.65
C THR A 115 13.73 -15.74 -5.19
N VAL A 116 13.69 -16.77 -4.35
CA VAL A 116 14.86 -17.31 -3.65
C VAL A 116 14.92 -18.83 -3.70
N ASN A 117 16.12 -19.41 -3.70
CA ASN A 117 16.31 -20.85 -3.56
C ASN A 117 17.65 -21.13 -2.89
N GLY A 118 17.64 -21.78 -1.72
CA GLY A 118 18.83 -21.91 -0.89
C GLY A 118 19.47 -20.53 -0.64
N GLY A 119 20.76 -20.40 -0.93
CA GLY A 119 21.50 -19.13 -0.85
C GLY A 119 21.36 -18.21 -2.07
N ILE A 120 20.62 -18.63 -3.11
CA ILE A 120 20.45 -17.87 -4.36
C ILE A 120 19.27 -16.91 -4.19
N VAL A 121 19.49 -15.68 -4.64
CA VAL A 121 18.48 -14.62 -4.73
C VAL A 121 18.45 -14.19 -6.20
N LEU A 122 17.29 -14.33 -6.85
CA LEU A 122 17.10 -13.73 -8.18
C LEU A 122 16.99 -12.21 -8.06
N GLU A 123 17.13 -11.51 -9.18
CA GLU A 123 16.90 -10.07 -9.21
C GLU A 123 15.53 -9.74 -8.58
N LYS A 124 15.51 -8.67 -7.78
CA LYS A 124 14.27 -8.20 -7.14
C LYS A 124 13.25 -7.92 -8.24
N GLY A 125 12.15 -8.67 -8.26
CA GLY A 125 11.17 -8.60 -9.34
C GLY A 125 10.43 -7.26 -9.31
N GLY A 126 9.47 -7.14 -8.39
CA GLY A 126 8.71 -5.91 -8.18
C GLY A 126 9.14 -5.16 -6.92
N ALA A 127 8.95 -3.83 -6.93
CA ALA A 127 9.09 -2.98 -5.76
C ALA A 127 7.86 -2.07 -5.58
N LEU A 128 7.48 -1.81 -4.33
CA LEU A 128 6.48 -0.81 -3.95
C LEU A 128 7.15 0.26 -3.10
N TRP A 129 6.93 1.52 -3.46
CA TRP A 129 7.29 2.66 -2.64
C TRP A 129 6.05 3.16 -1.91
N SER A 130 6.11 3.17 -0.58
CA SER A 130 4.97 3.55 0.27
C SER A 130 5.43 4.35 1.49
N LYS A 131 4.52 4.59 2.41
CA LYS A 131 4.78 5.09 3.75
C LYS A 131 4.07 4.17 4.75
N ALA A 132 4.61 4.08 5.96
CA ALA A 132 3.85 3.66 7.13
C ALA A 132 2.70 4.65 7.33
#